data_AF-A0AAW0IUJ8-F1
#
_entry.id   AF-A0AAW0IUJ8-F1
#
_cell.length_a   1.000
_cell.length_b   1.000
_cell.length_c   1.000
_cell.angle_alpha   90.00
_cell.angle_beta   90.00
_cell.angle_gamma   90.00
#
_symmetry.space_group_name_H-M   'P 1'
#
loop_
_entity.id
_entity.type
_entity.pdbx_description
1 polymer ?
#
loop_
_entity_poly.entity_id
_entity_poly.type
_entity_poly.pdbx_seq_one_letter_code
_entity_poly.pdbx_strand_id
1 'polypeptide(L)'
;MGTSAGGNIAYHVGLRVSKAVDDLEPLKIKGLLLHTPFFGSTQRSGSEQRLINDPVLPPSSTDVMWKLSLQLGLTVIMKFDQIKKLGWLIVVTGCDGDPLSDSQKKLVEILKKKDIKVETQFKEGDYHAVELLNHTNAKALYGYLSQFLEN
;
A
#
# COMPACT_ATOMS: atom_id res chain seq x y z
N MET A 1 -2.71 -7.88 5.91
CA MET A 1 -1.71 -7.67 4.83
C MET A 1 -2.42 -7.64 3.49
N GLY A 2 -1.85 -7.02 2.47
CA GLY A 2 -2.29 -7.18 1.08
C GLY A 2 -1.26 -6.70 0.07
N THR A 3 -1.36 -7.22 -1.16
CA THR A 3 -0.49 -6.86 -2.30
C THR A 3 -1.30 -6.14 -3.38
N SER A 4 -0.75 -5.09 -3.99
CA SER A 4 -1.42 -4.36 -5.08
C SER A 4 -2.82 -3.89 -4.68
N ALA A 5 -3.87 -4.23 -5.45
CA ALA A 5 -5.26 -3.94 -5.10
C ALA A 5 -5.66 -4.53 -3.74
N GLY A 6 -5.11 -5.68 -3.36
CA GLY A 6 -5.26 -6.24 -2.01
C GLY A 6 -4.63 -5.36 -0.93
N GLY A 7 -3.55 -4.64 -1.24
CA GLY A 7 -2.95 -3.63 -0.36
C GLY A 7 -3.87 -2.43 -0.16
N ASN A 8 -4.54 -1.98 -1.22
CA ASN A 8 -5.58 -0.95 -1.13
C ASN A 8 -6.77 -1.40 -0.25
N ILE A 9 -7.26 -2.63 -0.46
CA ILE A 9 -8.31 -3.22 0.37
C ILE A 9 -7.87 -3.31 1.84
N ALA A 10 -6.70 -3.87 2.11
CA ALA A 10 -6.17 -4.01 3.47
C ALA A 10 -6.05 -2.65 4.17
N TYR A 11 -5.63 -1.62 3.44
CA TYR A 11 -5.61 -0.24 3.92
C TYR A 11 -7.01 0.25 4.34
N HIS A 12 -8.01 0.14 3.46
CA HIS A 12 -9.37 0.60 3.77
C HIS A 12 -10.06 -0.22 4.85
N VAL A 13 -9.85 -1.54 4.88
CA VAL A 13 -10.33 -2.41 5.95
C VAL A 13 -9.71 -2.00 7.28
N GLY A 14 -8.39 -1.77 7.33
CA GLY A 14 -7.71 -1.30 8.54
C GLY A 14 -8.27 0.02 9.07
N LEU A 15 -8.56 0.99 8.19
CA LEU A 15 -9.21 2.24 8.58
C LEU A 15 -10.62 2.04 9.17
N ARG A 16 -11.41 1.11 8.62
CA ARG A 16 -12.75 0.81 9.13
C ARG A 16 -12.67 0.10 10.47
N VAL A 17 -11.86 -0.94 10.54
CA VAL A 17 -11.70 -1.79 11.72
C VAL A 17 -11.09 -1.04 12.90
N SER A 18 -10.16 -0.11 12.67
CA SER A 18 -9.59 0.71 13.77
C SER A 18 -10.65 1.49 14.56
N LYS A 19 -11.85 1.70 14.01
CA LYS A 19 -12.97 2.38 14.68
C LYS A 19 -13.89 1.42 15.45
N ALA A 20 -13.74 0.12 15.24
CA ALA A 20 -14.60 -0.95 15.77
C ALA A 20 -13.74 -2.12 16.27
N VAL A 21 -12.56 -1.81 16.86
CA VAL A 21 -11.60 -2.84 17.26
C VAL A 21 -12.12 -3.69 18.42
N ASP A 22 -12.94 -3.10 19.29
CA ASP A 22 -13.54 -3.77 20.44
C ASP A 22 -14.54 -4.86 20.00
N ASP A 23 -15.21 -4.67 18.85
CA ASP A 23 -16.13 -5.65 18.28
C ASP A 23 -15.42 -6.90 17.75
N LEU A 24 -14.10 -6.86 17.62
CA LEU A 24 -13.30 -7.97 17.10
C LEU A 24 -12.77 -8.90 18.18
N GLU A 25 -13.03 -8.64 19.46
CA GLU A 25 -12.52 -9.51 20.53
C GLU A 25 -12.90 -10.99 20.30
N PRO A 26 -11.95 -11.93 20.49
CA PRO A 26 -10.62 -11.75 21.09
C PRO A 26 -9.49 -11.38 20.09
N LEU A 27 -9.80 -11.12 18.82
CA LEU A 27 -8.81 -10.83 17.79
C LEU A 27 -8.16 -9.44 18.00
N LYS A 28 -6.83 -9.42 18.13
CA LYS A 28 -6.05 -8.18 18.31
C LYS A 28 -5.22 -7.88 17.06
N ILE A 29 -5.62 -6.86 16.31
CA ILE A 29 -4.84 -6.36 15.18
C ILE A 29 -3.73 -5.43 15.69
N LYS A 30 -2.50 -5.67 15.24
CA LYS A 30 -1.30 -4.91 15.64
C LYS A 30 -0.81 -3.91 14.59
N GLY A 31 -1.28 -4.04 13.36
CA GLY A 31 -0.80 -3.21 12.25
C GLY A 31 -1.25 -3.69 10.89
N LEU A 32 -0.71 -3.05 9.85
CA LEU A 32 -0.99 -3.33 8.45
C LEU A 32 0.33 -3.52 7.70
N LEU A 33 0.41 -4.58 6.89
CA LEU A 33 1.48 -4.80 5.92
C LEU A 33 0.91 -4.54 4.52
N LEU A 34 1.37 -3.47 3.87
CA LEU A 34 0.91 -3.00 2.56
C LEU A 34 2.02 -3.20 1.54
N HIS A 35 1.96 -4.30 0.80
CA HIS A 35 2.94 -4.62 -0.24
C HIS A 35 2.52 -3.99 -1.58
N THR A 36 3.35 -3.13 -2.15
CA THR A 36 3.13 -2.45 -3.45
C THR A 36 1.68 -1.94 -3.61
N PRO A 37 1.11 -1.23 -2.61
CA PRO A 37 -0.34 -1.03 -2.57
C PRO A 37 -0.82 -0.15 -3.73
N PHE A 38 -1.94 -0.55 -4.33
CA PHE A 38 -2.46 0.06 -5.54
C PHE A 38 -3.22 1.36 -5.23
N PHE A 39 -2.55 2.50 -5.42
CA PHE A 39 -3.13 3.82 -5.28
C PHE A 39 -2.93 4.61 -6.57
N GLY A 40 -3.98 5.29 -7.00
CA GLY A 40 -3.97 6.15 -8.18
C GLY A 40 -4.60 7.50 -7.89
N SER A 41 -4.47 8.41 -8.83
CA SER A 41 -5.09 9.72 -8.80
C SER A 41 -5.52 10.13 -10.19
N THR A 42 -6.35 11.17 -10.30
CA THR A 42 -6.77 11.70 -11.61
C THR A 42 -5.61 12.33 -12.39
N GLN A 43 -4.57 12.81 -11.70
CA GLN A 43 -3.39 13.41 -12.32
C GLN A 43 -2.24 12.40 -12.31
N ARG A 44 -1.51 12.31 -13.42
CA ARG A 44 -0.36 11.39 -13.52
C ARG A 44 0.80 11.85 -12.65
N SER A 45 1.33 10.95 -11.85
CA SER A 45 2.58 11.15 -11.13
C SER A 45 3.80 11.16 -12.06
N GLY A 46 4.97 11.49 -11.52
CA GLY A 46 6.22 11.41 -12.27
C GLY A 46 6.59 9.97 -12.62
N SER A 47 6.34 9.02 -11.71
CA SER A 47 6.53 7.58 -11.96
C SER A 47 5.63 7.05 -13.07
N GLU A 48 4.33 7.42 -13.09
CA GLU A 48 3.40 7.02 -14.15
C GLU A 48 3.83 7.58 -15.53
N GLN A 49 4.36 8.80 -15.58
CA GLN A 49 4.85 9.40 -16.83
C GLN A 49 6.16 8.76 -17.29
N ARG A 50 7.11 8.55 -16.38
CA ARG A 50 8.39 7.90 -16.66
C ARG A 50 8.20 6.47 -17.17
N LEU A 51 7.20 5.77 -16.65
CA LEU A 51 6.90 4.37 -16.94
C LEU A 51 5.63 4.21 -17.80
N ILE A 52 5.40 5.14 -18.74
CA ILE A 52 4.19 5.16 -19.58
C ILE A 52 4.02 3.87 -20.43
N ASN A 53 5.13 3.23 -20.80
CA ASN A 53 5.17 2.00 -21.58
C ASN A 53 5.56 0.78 -20.72
N ASP A 54 5.30 0.83 -19.41
CA ASP A 54 5.60 -0.29 -18.51
C ASP A 54 4.94 -1.60 -19.02
N PRO A 55 5.68 -2.71 -19.11
CA PRO A 55 5.14 -3.95 -19.68
C PRO A 55 4.24 -4.72 -18.70
N VAL A 56 4.25 -4.38 -17.41
CA VAL A 56 3.50 -5.10 -16.36
C VAL A 56 2.22 -4.33 -16.01
N LEU A 57 2.32 -3.03 -15.81
CA LEU A 57 1.25 -2.18 -15.30
C LEU A 57 1.23 -0.79 -15.97
N PRO A 58 1.06 -0.70 -17.30
CA PRO A 58 1.02 0.60 -17.98
C PRO A 58 -0.16 1.45 -17.49
N PRO A 59 -0.06 2.79 -17.49
CA PRO A 59 -1.14 3.67 -17.01
C PRO A 59 -2.50 3.47 -17.70
N SER A 60 -2.52 3.02 -18.96
CA SER A 60 -3.77 2.66 -19.65
C SER A 60 -4.49 1.48 -18.99
N SER A 61 -3.75 0.50 -18.48
CA SER A 61 -4.32 -0.63 -17.73
C SER A 61 -4.83 -0.18 -16.37
N THR A 62 -4.08 0.68 -15.66
CA THR A 62 -4.53 1.19 -14.35
C THR A 62 -5.79 2.04 -14.47
N ASP A 63 -5.95 2.81 -15.55
CA ASP A 63 -7.19 3.56 -15.84
C ASP A 63 -8.40 2.65 -15.97
N VAL A 64 -8.26 1.55 -16.72
CA VAL A 64 -9.34 0.57 -16.89
C VAL A 64 -9.65 -0.09 -15.55
N MET A 65 -8.63 -0.50 -14.78
CA MET A 65 -8.82 -1.08 -13.45
C MET A 65 -9.58 -0.13 -12.52
N TRP A 66 -9.22 1.16 -12.49
CA TRP A 66 -9.94 2.16 -11.71
C TRP A 66 -11.35 2.40 -12.21
N LYS A 67 -11.56 2.51 -13.52
CA LYS A 67 -12.88 2.68 -14.13
C LYS A 67 -13.84 1.55 -13.79
N LEU A 68 -13.34 0.31 -13.72
CA LEU A 68 -14.15 -0.86 -13.36
C LEU A 68 -14.35 -1.01 -11.85
N SER A 69 -13.44 -0.47 -11.03
CA SER A 69 -13.47 -0.64 -9.57
C SER A 69 -14.21 0.48 -8.84
N LEU A 70 -14.27 1.69 -9.41
CA LEU A 70 -14.87 2.86 -8.76
C LEU A 70 -16.33 3.05 -9.19
N GLN A 71 -17.20 3.29 -8.21
CA GLN A 71 -18.47 3.96 -8.46
C GLN A 71 -18.19 5.46 -8.69
N LEU A 72 -18.89 6.07 -9.65
CA LEU A 72 -18.73 7.48 -10.03
C LEU A 72 -18.76 8.41 -8.80
N GLY A 73 -17.71 9.21 -8.62
CA GLY A 73 -17.70 10.35 -7.68
C GLY A 73 -17.22 10.08 -6.25
N LEU A 74 -16.69 8.90 -5.92
CA LEU A 74 -16.17 8.63 -4.58
C LEU A 74 -14.72 9.11 -4.40
N THR A 75 -14.54 10.09 -3.53
CA THR A 75 -13.22 10.49 -3.00
C THR A 75 -13.03 9.84 -1.62
N VAL A 76 -11.97 9.05 -1.44
CA VAL A 76 -11.70 8.44 -0.15
C VAL A 76 -11.12 9.48 0.82
N ILE A 77 -11.87 9.77 1.89
CA ILE A 77 -11.41 10.64 2.98
C ILE A 77 -10.58 9.80 3.97
N MET A 78 -9.30 10.15 4.12
CA MET A 78 -8.37 9.49 5.03
C MET A 78 -8.55 10.02 6.47
N LYS A 79 -8.97 9.16 7.42
CA LYS A 79 -9.02 9.49 8.86
C LYS A 79 -8.18 8.47 9.65
N PHE A 80 -7.06 8.92 10.22
CA PHE A 80 -6.06 8.06 10.88
C PHE A 80 -6.06 8.12 12.41
N ASP A 81 -6.92 8.93 13.03
CA ASP A 81 -6.87 9.23 14.46
C ASP A 81 -6.93 7.96 15.34
N GLN A 82 -7.74 6.98 14.94
CA GLN A 82 -7.83 5.72 15.67
C GLN A 82 -6.61 4.83 15.47
N ILE A 83 -6.06 4.76 14.26
CA ILE A 83 -4.80 4.03 14.00
C ILE A 83 -3.68 4.59 14.88
N LYS A 84 -3.60 5.93 15.05
CA LYS A 84 -2.63 6.57 15.95
C LYS A 84 -2.82 6.14 17.39
N LYS A 85 -4.06 6.23 17.90
CA LYS A 85 -4.39 5.86 19.29
C LYS A 85 -4.12 4.40 19.61
N LEU A 86 -4.41 3.50 18.67
CA LEU A 86 -4.14 2.07 18.81
C LEU A 86 -2.65 1.73 18.68
N GLY A 87 -1.80 2.69 18.31
CA GLY A 87 -0.37 2.49 18.16
C GLY A 87 0.01 1.50 17.06
N TRP A 88 -0.87 1.30 16.07
CA TRP A 88 -0.66 0.36 14.97
C TRP A 88 0.55 0.76 14.13
N LEU A 89 1.35 -0.25 13.78
CA LEU A 89 2.43 -0.11 12.80
C LEU A 89 1.88 -0.30 11.39
N ILE A 90 2.26 0.57 10.45
CA ILE A 90 1.99 0.37 9.02
C ILE A 90 3.33 0.15 8.30
N VAL A 91 3.48 -0.99 7.65
CA VAL A 91 4.63 -1.27 6.78
C VAL A 91 4.20 -1.06 5.33
N VAL A 92 4.97 -0.29 4.55
CA VAL A 92 4.72 -0.09 3.12
C VAL A 92 5.95 -0.49 2.32
N THR A 93 5.81 -1.41 1.37
CA THR A 93 6.91 -1.82 0.49
C THR A 93 6.61 -1.49 -0.96
N GLY A 94 7.66 -1.27 -1.76
CA GLY A 94 7.56 -0.98 -3.19
C GLY A 94 8.91 -0.93 -3.88
N CYS A 95 8.92 -0.53 -5.14
CA CYS A 95 10.13 -0.27 -5.92
C CYS A 95 9.91 0.94 -6.85
N ASP A 96 10.96 1.54 -7.38
CA ASP A 96 10.83 2.71 -8.28
C ASP A 96 10.57 2.38 -9.75
N GLY A 97 10.71 1.10 -10.13
CA GLY A 97 10.23 0.52 -11.38
C GLY A 97 8.72 0.23 -11.38
N ASP A 98 8.02 0.49 -10.27
CA ASP A 98 6.56 0.45 -10.21
C ASP A 98 5.96 1.81 -10.66
N PRO A 99 5.08 1.85 -11.68
CA PRO A 99 4.36 3.06 -12.07
C PRO A 99 3.61 3.75 -10.92
N LEU A 100 3.18 3.00 -9.90
CA LEU A 100 2.45 3.51 -8.74
C LEU A 100 3.34 3.97 -7.58
N SER A 101 4.67 3.92 -7.74
CA SER A 101 5.63 4.20 -6.67
C SER A 101 5.50 5.59 -6.04
N ASP A 102 5.23 6.63 -6.83
CA ASP A 102 5.00 7.98 -6.29
C ASP A 102 3.74 8.05 -5.41
N SER A 103 2.66 7.36 -5.80
CA SER A 103 1.43 7.29 -5.01
C SER A 103 1.64 6.54 -3.69
N GLN A 104 2.43 5.46 -3.71
CA GLN A 104 2.83 4.71 -2.52
C GLN A 104 3.68 5.58 -1.57
N LYS A 105 4.67 6.30 -2.10
CA LYS A 105 5.50 7.23 -1.33
C LYS A 105 4.68 8.39 -0.75
N LYS A 106 3.72 8.92 -1.51
CA LYS A 106 2.80 9.96 -1.03
C LYS A 106 1.95 9.48 0.14
N LEU A 107 1.48 8.23 0.14
CA LEU A 107 0.80 7.66 1.32
C LEU A 107 1.73 7.66 2.54
N VAL A 108 2.98 7.22 2.38
CA VAL A 108 3.97 7.21 3.47
C VAL A 108 4.19 8.61 4.03
N GLU A 109 4.34 9.62 3.18
CA GLU A 109 4.48 11.01 3.61
C GLU A 109 3.27 11.49 4.43
N ILE A 110 2.05 11.14 4.00
CA ILE A 110 0.82 11.48 4.73
C ILE A 110 0.80 10.79 6.10
N LEU A 111 1.18 9.50 6.17
CA LEU A 111 1.25 8.74 7.42
C LEU A 111 2.26 9.36 8.40
N LYS A 112 3.46 9.71 7.92
CA LYS A 112 4.49 10.39 8.71
C LYS A 112 4.01 11.74 9.23
N LYS A 113 3.38 12.57 8.37
CA LYS A 113 2.80 13.87 8.75
C LYS A 113 1.68 13.78 9.78
N LYS A 114 1.09 12.60 9.97
CA LYS A 114 0.05 12.33 10.98
C LYS A 114 0.60 11.67 12.25
N ASP A 115 1.92 11.52 12.34
CA ASP A 115 2.65 10.78 13.39
C ASP A 115 2.15 9.34 13.56
N ILE A 116 1.83 8.68 12.45
CA ILE A 116 1.57 7.24 12.45
C ILE A 116 2.90 6.50 12.37
N LYS A 117 3.06 5.43 13.17
CA LYS A 117 4.23 4.54 13.09
C LYS A 117 4.25 3.89 11.71
N VAL A 118 5.28 4.18 10.94
CA VAL A 118 5.41 3.68 9.57
C VAL A 118 6.83 3.23 9.29
N GLU A 119 6.93 2.02 8.74
CA GLU A 119 8.18 1.41 8.27
C GLU A 119 8.10 1.18 6.77
N THR A 120 9.23 1.30 6.07
CA THR A 120 9.23 1.22 4.61
C THR A 120 10.43 0.49 4.02
N GLN A 121 10.20 -0.21 2.92
CA GLN A 121 11.26 -0.72 2.06
C GLN A 121 10.91 -0.39 0.60
N PHE A 122 11.60 0.60 0.03
CA PHE A 122 11.53 0.92 -1.39
C PHE A 122 12.84 0.55 -2.06
N LYS A 123 12.80 -0.39 -3.00
CA LYS A 123 13.98 -0.84 -3.76
C LYS A 123 14.16 0.00 -5.03
N GLU A 124 15.40 0.06 -5.51
CA GLU A 124 15.73 0.59 -6.84
C GLU A 124 15.61 -0.53 -7.88
N GLY A 125 15.04 -0.23 -9.04
CA GLY A 125 14.75 -1.17 -10.12
C GLY A 125 13.46 -1.98 -9.93
N ASP A 126 13.47 -3.20 -10.47
CA ASP A 126 12.37 -4.16 -10.48
C ASP A 126 11.08 -3.62 -11.15
N TYR A 127 9.94 -4.25 -10.87
CA TYR A 127 8.62 -3.88 -11.39
C TYR A 127 7.53 -4.25 -10.38
N HIS A 128 6.30 -3.80 -10.65
CA HIS A 128 5.16 -3.99 -9.76
C HIS A 128 4.99 -5.46 -9.33
N ALA A 129 5.05 -5.71 -8.01
CA ALA A 129 4.90 -7.02 -7.37
C ALA A 129 5.83 -8.13 -7.90
N VAL A 130 7.07 -7.77 -8.28
CA VAL A 130 8.10 -8.70 -8.76
C VAL A 130 8.28 -9.93 -7.85
N GLU A 131 8.08 -9.78 -6.54
CA GLU A 131 8.19 -10.84 -5.53
C GLU A 131 7.21 -12.00 -5.75
N LEU A 132 6.14 -11.82 -6.52
CA LEU A 132 5.21 -12.90 -6.86
C LEU A 132 5.78 -13.86 -7.91
N LEU A 133 6.75 -13.39 -8.71
CA LEU A 133 7.32 -14.13 -9.84
C LEU A 133 8.80 -14.47 -9.66
N ASN A 134 9.53 -13.68 -8.86
CA ASN A 134 10.96 -13.84 -8.63
C ASN A 134 11.24 -14.33 -7.20
N HIS A 135 11.80 -15.54 -7.09
CA HIS A 135 12.08 -16.20 -5.81
C HIS A 135 13.10 -15.43 -4.95
N THR A 136 14.13 -14.84 -5.55
CA THR A 136 15.15 -14.07 -4.82
C THR A 136 14.54 -12.83 -4.19
N ASN A 137 13.71 -12.10 -4.95
CA ASN A 137 12.99 -10.94 -4.46
C ASN A 137 11.99 -11.33 -3.37
N ALA A 138 11.26 -12.44 -3.54
CA ALA A 138 10.34 -12.97 -2.55
C ALA A 138 11.04 -13.27 -1.22
N LYS A 139 12.18 -13.98 -1.26
CA LYS A 139 12.95 -14.33 -0.06
C LYS A 139 13.45 -13.08 0.68
N ALA A 140 13.91 -12.07 -0.06
CA ALA A 140 14.31 -10.79 0.52
C ALA A 140 13.13 -10.06 1.20
N LEU A 141 11.96 -10.02 0.55
CA LEU A 141 10.75 -9.44 1.13
C LEU A 141 10.33 -10.19 2.40
N TYR A 142 10.34 -11.53 2.39
CA TYR A 142 9.94 -12.31 3.57
C TYR A 142 10.89 -12.10 4.75
N GLY A 143 12.20 -12.05 4.50
CA GLY A 143 13.18 -11.73 5.55
C GLY A 143 13.05 -10.31 6.10
N TYR A 144 12.56 -9.37 5.30
CA TYR A 144 12.21 -8.03 5.79
C TYR A 144 10.91 -8.07 6.61
N LEU A 145 9.84 -8.67 6.08
CA LEU A 145 8.52 -8.68 6.72
C LEU A 145 8.48 -9.48 8.03
N SER A 146 9.30 -10.53 8.17
CA SER A 146 9.34 -11.35 9.39
C SER A 146 9.72 -10.55 10.64
N GLN A 147 10.47 -9.47 10.48
CA GLN A 147 10.87 -8.56 11.58
C GLN A 147 9.67 -7.89 12.25
N PHE A 148 8.50 -7.88 11.60
CA PHE A 148 7.28 -7.25 12.09
C PHE A 148 6.22 -8.24 12.57
N LEU A 149 6.47 -9.56 12.49
CA LEU A 149 5.51 -10.59 12.88
C LEU A 149 5.71 -11.08 14.32
N GLU A 150 6.88 -10.85 14.92
CA GLU A 150 7.26 -11.43 16.23
C GLU A 150 7.18 -10.45 17.41
N ASN A 151 6.51 -9.30 17.25
CA ASN A 151 6.37 -8.27 18.30
C ASN A 151 4.95 -8.15 18.87
#